data_AF-A0A2I0PEX2-F1
#
_entry.id   AF-A0A2I0PEX2-F1
#
_cell.length_a   1.000
_cell.length_b   1.000
_cell.length_c   1.000
_cell.angle_alpha   90.00
_cell.angle_beta   90.00
_cell.angle_gamma   90.00
#
_symmetry.space_group_name_H-M   'P 1'
#
loop_
_entity.id
_entity.type
_entity.pdbx_description
1 polymer ?
#
loop_
_entity_poly.entity_id
_entity_poly.type
_entity_poly.pdbx_seq_one_letter_code
_entity_poly.pdbx_strand_id
1 'polypeptide(L)'
;MKTGIEALEKDGAPAPQLAGMGTGNAGTASQHAQKTVSAGSPWQRCGKITLEDGTLKIVYESFGKDHAVYIAAGDLQRMIKDRWSPPAPVQESREQPDGAAILQKIGYACRSVSGKAIKISTSTSGGDLSCPWSSFLSVVNGRAKGAPISRLNAGEHPAPGQRAQATQAVRGGLAGGF
;
A
#
# COMPACT_ATOMS: atom_id res chain seq x y z
N MET A 1 -21.18 43.55 -55.60
CA MET A 1 -21.87 42.50 -56.37
C MET A 1 -22.04 41.28 -55.49
N LYS A 2 -23.29 40.85 -55.32
CA LYS A 2 -23.86 39.51 -54.99
C LYS A 2 -23.27 38.70 -53.81
N THR A 3 -23.98 38.62 -52.68
CA THR A 3 -24.93 37.55 -52.21
C THR A 3 -24.30 36.19 -51.91
N GLY A 4 -24.53 35.69 -50.69
CA GLY A 4 -24.12 34.36 -50.20
C GLY A 4 -24.98 33.22 -50.75
N ILE A 5 -24.97 32.07 -50.05
CA ILE A 5 -26.08 31.12 -49.80
C ILE A 5 -25.54 29.72 -49.37
N GLU A 6 -26.18 29.20 -48.32
CA GLU A 6 -26.47 27.81 -47.89
C GLU A 6 -25.43 26.83 -47.31
N ALA A 7 -25.75 26.46 -46.07
CA ALA A 7 -25.52 25.18 -45.44
C ALA A 7 -26.19 24.01 -46.20
N LEU A 8 -25.64 22.81 -46.06
CA LEU A 8 -26.41 21.58 -46.14
C LEU A 8 -25.94 20.60 -45.07
N GLU A 9 -26.76 20.44 -44.03
CA GLU A 9 -26.80 19.27 -43.17
C GLU A 9 -27.14 18.02 -43.99
N LYS A 10 -26.58 16.88 -43.61
CA LYS A 10 -27.20 15.59 -43.89
C LYS A 10 -27.09 14.68 -42.66
N ASP A 11 -28.18 14.68 -41.92
CA ASP A 11 -28.61 13.63 -41.00
C ASP A 11 -28.55 12.23 -41.66
N GLY A 12 -28.24 11.20 -40.86
CA GLY A 12 -28.08 9.86 -41.43
C GLY A 12 -27.81 8.66 -40.52
N ALA A 13 -28.21 8.72 -39.25
CA ALA A 13 -28.60 7.58 -38.40
C ALA A 13 -27.52 6.70 -37.70
N PRO A 14 -27.89 6.12 -36.53
CA PRO A 14 -26.99 5.79 -35.42
C PRO A 14 -26.61 4.30 -35.36
N ALA A 15 -25.41 4.02 -34.85
CA ALA A 15 -25.00 2.66 -34.49
C ALA A 15 -25.82 2.14 -33.29
N PRO A 16 -26.22 0.86 -33.29
CA PRO A 16 -27.17 0.32 -32.31
C PRO A 16 -26.61 0.23 -30.89
N GLN A 17 -27.44 0.67 -29.95
CA GLN A 17 -27.31 0.50 -28.51
C GLN A 17 -27.35 -0.99 -28.16
N LEU A 18 -26.33 -1.47 -27.43
CA LEU A 18 -26.46 -2.70 -26.67
C LEU A 18 -26.91 -2.33 -25.25
N ALA A 19 -28.22 -2.40 -25.03
CA ALA A 19 -28.82 -2.32 -23.71
C ALA A 19 -28.46 -3.60 -22.94
N GLY A 20 -27.72 -3.45 -21.84
CA GLY A 20 -27.45 -4.49 -20.86
C GLY A 20 -27.58 -3.90 -19.47
N MET A 21 -28.72 -4.18 -18.84
CA MET A 21 -29.15 -3.75 -17.52
C MET A 21 -28.10 -3.96 -16.42
N GLY A 22 -28.00 -2.99 -15.52
CA GLY A 22 -27.22 -3.09 -14.29
C GLY A 22 -27.34 -1.82 -13.46
N THR A 23 -28.52 -1.57 -12.90
CA THR A 23 -28.80 -0.52 -11.93
C THR A 23 -27.86 -0.68 -10.73
N GLY A 24 -26.96 0.28 -10.50
CA GLY A 24 -26.00 0.25 -9.41
C GLY A 24 -25.53 1.65 -9.06
N ASN A 25 -25.93 2.09 -7.87
CA ASN A 25 -25.76 3.40 -7.27
C ASN A 25 -24.35 4.01 -7.43
N ALA A 26 -24.27 5.27 -7.83
CA ALA A 26 -23.05 6.09 -7.79
C ALA A 26 -22.69 6.42 -6.34
N GLY A 27 -22.06 5.46 -5.65
CA GLY A 27 -21.38 5.68 -4.39
C GLY A 27 -19.95 6.15 -4.66
N THR A 28 -19.58 7.29 -4.10
CA THR A 28 -18.23 7.85 -4.08
C THR A 28 -17.25 6.82 -3.51
N ALA A 29 -16.53 6.12 -4.39
CA ALA A 29 -15.58 5.10 -4.00
C ALA A 29 -14.31 5.76 -3.45
N SER A 30 -14.24 5.91 -2.12
CA SER A 30 -12.98 6.10 -1.40
C SER A 30 -12.07 4.92 -1.74
N GLN A 31 -11.07 5.16 -2.60
CA GLN A 31 -10.07 4.18 -2.99
C GLN A 31 -9.08 3.91 -1.85
N HIS A 32 -9.55 3.21 -0.82
CA HIS A 32 -8.70 2.38 0.05
C HIS A 32 -9.10 0.93 -0.17
N ALA A 33 -8.94 0.46 -1.40
CA ALA A 33 -9.05 -0.97 -1.71
C ALA A 33 -7.88 -1.69 -1.03
N GLN A 34 -8.11 -2.12 0.21
CA GLN A 34 -7.31 -3.10 0.92
C GLN A 34 -7.31 -4.38 0.06
N LYS A 35 -6.32 -4.50 -0.83
CA LYS A 35 -6.04 -5.78 -1.48
C LYS A 35 -5.49 -6.70 -0.39
N THR A 36 -6.41 -7.47 0.20
CA THR A 36 -6.15 -8.47 1.24
C THR A 36 -4.95 -9.30 0.82
N VAL A 37 -3.88 -9.22 1.62
CA VAL A 37 -2.72 -10.09 1.46
C VAL A 37 -3.20 -11.52 1.73
N SER A 38 -2.69 -12.50 0.99
CA SER A 38 -3.09 -13.90 1.06
C SER A 38 -3.32 -14.35 2.51
N ALA A 39 -4.47 -14.98 2.78
CA ALA A 39 -4.83 -15.52 4.09
C ALA A 39 -3.69 -16.43 4.60
N GLY A 40 -2.87 -15.91 5.52
CA GLY A 40 -1.67 -16.59 6.03
C GLY A 40 -0.38 -15.77 6.05
N SER A 41 -0.33 -14.59 5.40
CA SER A 41 0.82 -13.68 5.54
C SER A 41 0.71 -12.85 6.82
N PRO A 42 1.76 -12.78 7.67
CA PRO A 42 1.76 -11.92 8.85
C PRO A 42 1.84 -10.42 8.51
N TRP A 43 2.05 -10.09 7.23
CA TRP A 43 2.08 -8.73 6.72
C TRP A 43 0.70 -8.28 6.26
N GLN A 44 0.20 -7.21 6.89
CA GLN A 44 -1.04 -6.55 6.50
C GLN A 44 -0.75 -5.21 5.84
N ARG A 45 -1.38 -4.91 4.70
CA ARG A 45 -1.30 -3.59 4.06
C ARG A 45 -2.01 -2.57 4.94
N CYS A 46 -1.32 -1.48 5.26
CA CYS A 46 -1.83 -0.44 6.16
C CYS A 46 -1.67 0.98 5.59
N GLY A 47 -1.08 1.15 4.41
CA GLY A 47 -0.79 2.48 3.91
C GLY A 47 -0.12 2.52 2.54
N LYS A 48 0.38 3.70 2.19
CA LYS A 48 1.10 3.99 0.95
C LYS A 48 2.23 5.00 1.17
N ILE A 49 3.28 4.87 0.38
CA ILE A 49 4.29 5.92 0.18
C ILE A 49 4.04 6.65 -1.13
N THR A 50 4.26 7.96 -1.12
CA THR A 50 4.24 8.85 -2.28
C THR A 50 5.43 9.80 -2.21
N LEU A 51 5.79 10.41 -3.34
CA LEU A 51 6.79 11.46 -3.40
C LEU A 51 6.08 12.79 -3.67
N GLU A 52 6.25 13.77 -2.79
CA GLU A 52 5.70 15.12 -2.90
C GLU A 52 6.86 16.12 -2.77
N ASP A 53 7.12 16.91 -3.82
CA ASP A 53 8.18 17.93 -3.86
C ASP A 53 9.56 17.42 -3.41
N GLY A 54 9.91 16.18 -3.80
CA GLY A 54 11.17 15.53 -3.43
C GLY A 54 11.22 14.96 -2.01
N THR A 55 10.20 15.20 -1.20
CA THR A 55 10.02 14.64 0.14
C THR A 55 9.22 13.34 0.05
N LEU A 56 9.64 12.31 0.78
CA LEU A 56 8.87 11.08 0.85
C LEU A 56 7.75 11.25 1.87
N LYS A 57 6.50 11.12 1.43
CA LYS A 57 5.32 11.10 2.28
C LYS A 57 4.86 9.67 2.48
N ILE A 58 4.60 9.32 3.73
CA ILE A 58 4.19 8.00 4.18
C ILE A 58 2.84 8.21 4.88
N VAL A 59 1.78 7.65 4.29
CA VAL A 59 0.43 7.67 4.87
C VAL A 59 0.06 6.27 5.31
N TYR A 60 -0.38 6.10 6.55
CA TYR A 60 -0.82 4.81 7.06
C TYR A 60 -1.92 4.96 8.11
N GLU A 61 -2.75 3.93 8.20
CA GLU A 61 -3.78 3.81 9.24
C GLU A 61 -3.20 3.11 10.47
N SER A 62 -3.43 3.64 11.66
CA SER A 62 -3.07 3.01 12.94
C SER A 62 -4.09 3.37 14.01
N PHE A 63 -4.53 2.39 14.80
CA PHE A 63 -5.49 2.62 15.89
C PHE A 63 -6.77 3.36 15.45
N GLY A 64 -7.25 3.10 14.24
CA GLY A 64 -8.44 3.75 13.65
C GLY A 64 -8.23 5.20 13.24
N LYS A 65 -6.98 5.66 13.11
CA LYS A 65 -6.61 7.02 12.66
C LYS A 65 -5.61 6.97 11.52
N ASP A 66 -5.74 7.92 10.60
CA ASP A 66 -4.75 8.14 9.54
C ASP A 66 -3.60 9.02 10.05
N HIS A 67 -2.39 8.58 9.77
CA HIS A 67 -1.15 9.30 10.08
C HIS A 67 -0.42 9.65 8.78
N ALA A 68 0.16 10.84 8.73
CA ALA A 68 0.98 11.30 7.62
C ALA A 68 2.36 11.76 8.14
N VAL A 69 3.40 11.08 7.67
CA VAL A 69 4.77 11.29 8.13
C VAL A 69 5.69 11.46 6.93
N TYR A 70 6.81 12.14 7.15
CA TYR A 70 7.66 12.66 6.09
C TYR A 70 9.13 12.29 6.33
N ILE A 71 9.86 12.07 5.24
CA ILE A 71 11.32 11.95 5.23
C ILE A 71 11.87 13.00 4.28
N ALA A 72 12.76 13.85 4.78
CA ALA A 72 13.37 14.92 4.00
C ALA A 72 14.15 14.39 2.79
N ALA A 73 14.18 15.18 1.71
CA ALA A 73 14.84 14.82 0.45
C ALA A 73 16.33 14.47 0.63
N GLY A 74 17.05 15.21 1.48
CA GLY A 74 18.47 14.95 1.73
C GLY A 74 18.73 13.58 2.39
N ASP A 75 17.90 13.22 3.37
CA ASP A 75 17.97 11.92 4.03
C ASP A 75 17.57 10.78 3.08
N LEU A 76 16.57 11.02 2.24
CA LEU A 76 16.12 10.09 1.20
C LEU A 76 17.26 9.76 0.23
N GLN A 77 17.95 10.78 -0.29
CA GLN A 77 19.08 10.60 -1.20
C GLN A 77 20.22 9.83 -0.54
N ARG A 78 20.51 10.13 0.73
CA ARG A 78 21.53 9.40 1.50
C ARG A 78 21.21 7.91 1.59
N MET A 79 19.96 7.55 1.91
CA MET A 79 19.51 6.15 2.00
C MET A 79 19.57 5.39 0.67
N ILE A 80 19.38 6.09 -0.44
CA ILE A 80 19.42 5.48 -1.79
C ILE A 80 20.86 5.21 -2.21
N LYS A 81 21.75 6.18 -1.96
CA LYS A 81 23.15 6.11 -2.35
C LYS A 81 23.93 5.05 -1.57
N ASP A 82 23.68 4.94 -0.26
CA ASP A 82 24.40 4.01 0.60
C ASP A 82 23.43 3.11 1.38
N ARG A 83 23.66 1.80 1.29
CA ARG A 83 22.90 0.80 2.04
C ARG A 83 23.12 0.91 3.54
N TRP A 84 24.32 1.31 3.97
CA TRP A 84 24.72 1.39 5.37
C TRP A 84 24.62 2.81 5.92
N SER A 85 23.90 3.69 5.23
CA SER A 85 23.63 5.03 5.70
C SER A 85 22.97 5.00 7.09
N PRO A 86 23.28 5.96 7.98
CA PRO A 86 22.55 6.12 9.23
C PRO A 86 21.04 6.26 8.99
N PRO A 87 20.19 5.72 9.89
CA PRO A 87 18.75 5.82 9.76
C PRO A 87 18.29 7.26 9.56
N ALA A 88 17.43 7.48 8.56
CA ALA A 88 16.81 8.77 8.30
C ALA A 88 15.77 9.09 9.38
N PRO A 89 15.71 10.33 9.89
CA PRO A 89 14.62 10.75 10.77
C PRO A 89 13.30 10.74 10.01
N VAL A 90 12.25 10.27 10.68
CA VAL A 90 10.86 10.38 10.20
C VAL A 90 10.17 11.45 11.02
N GLN A 91 9.53 12.39 10.33
CA GLN A 91 8.94 13.58 10.93
C GLN A 91 7.42 13.64 10.69
N GLU A 92 6.69 14.11 11.68
CA GLU A 92 5.25 14.42 11.56
C GLU A 92 5.09 15.95 11.53
N SER A 93 4.22 16.43 10.65
CA SER A 93 3.87 17.84 10.61
C SER A 93 2.79 18.11 11.65
N ARG A 94 3.08 18.96 12.63
CA ARG A 94 2.12 19.39 13.64
C ARG A 94 1.92 20.89 13.53
N GLU A 95 0.67 21.29 13.38
CA GLU A 95 0.27 22.69 13.43
C GLU A 95 0.28 23.17 14.89
N GLN A 96 0.97 24.28 15.13
CA GLN A 96 0.95 24.96 16.41
C GLN A 96 -0.22 25.94 16.52
N PRO A 97 -0.56 26.38 17.74
CA PRO A 97 -1.63 27.38 17.95
C PRO A 97 -1.39 28.72 17.23
N ASP A 98 -0.15 29.01 16.84
CA ASP A 98 0.25 30.21 16.07
C ASP A 98 0.09 30.04 14.54
N GLY A 99 -0.36 28.86 14.07
CA GLY A 99 -0.48 28.52 12.66
C GLY A 99 0.82 28.06 12.00
N ALA A 100 1.94 27.99 12.72
CA ALA A 100 3.20 27.48 12.19
C ALA A 100 3.22 25.94 12.20
N ALA A 101 3.62 25.34 11.08
CA ALA A 101 3.85 23.90 11.01
C ALA A 101 5.26 23.57 11.54
N ILE A 102 5.32 22.82 12.65
CA ILE A 102 6.56 22.23 13.15
C ILE A 102 6.69 20.79 12.64
N LEU A 103 7.87 20.47 12.12
CA LEU A 103 8.27 19.09 11.84
C LEU A 103 8.86 18.45 13.10
N GLN A 104 8.08 17.60 13.75
CA GLN A 104 8.53 16.86 14.93
C GLN A 104 9.05 15.48 14.53
N LYS A 105 10.24 15.11 15.01
CA LYS A 105 10.77 13.75 14.81
C LYS A 105 9.98 12.75 15.67
N ILE A 106 9.47 11.70 15.03
CA ILE A 106 8.63 10.66 15.66
C ILE A 106 9.16 9.25 15.44
N GLY A 107 10.23 9.09 14.66
CA GLY A 107 10.72 7.78 14.28
C GLY A 107 11.95 7.81 13.36
N TYR A 108 12.20 6.67 12.75
CA TYR A 108 13.33 6.47 11.85
C TYR A 108 12.96 5.55 10.68
N ALA A 109 13.66 5.74 9.56
CA ALA A 109 13.60 4.86 8.42
C ALA A 109 15.00 4.38 8.05
N CYS A 110 15.13 3.10 7.72
CA CYS A 110 16.39 2.53 7.27
C CYS A 110 16.16 1.46 6.21
N ARG A 111 17.18 1.20 5.41
CA ARG A 111 17.17 0.03 4.53
C ARG A 111 17.31 -1.23 5.38
N SER A 112 16.52 -2.26 5.09
CA SER A 112 16.56 -3.51 5.83
C SER A 112 17.95 -4.16 5.75
N VAL A 113 18.30 -4.98 6.75
CA VAL A 113 19.57 -5.74 6.75
C VAL A 113 19.72 -6.59 5.49
N SER A 114 18.62 -7.15 4.96
CA SER A 114 18.62 -7.90 3.69
C SER A 114 18.73 -7.02 2.44
N GLY A 115 18.54 -5.71 2.56
CA GLY A 115 18.55 -4.74 1.45
C GLY A 115 17.30 -4.77 0.56
N LYS A 116 16.33 -5.65 0.86
CA LYS A 116 15.14 -5.92 0.05
C LYS A 116 13.93 -5.04 0.40
N ALA A 117 13.97 -4.34 1.52
CA ALA A 117 12.88 -3.46 1.96
C ALA A 117 13.44 -2.19 2.61
N ILE A 118 12.62 -1.15 2.68
CA ILE A 118 12.78 -0.06 3.63
C ILE A 118 11.93 -0.39 4.85
N LYS A 119 12.52 -0.26 6.05
CA LYS A 119 11.83 -0.35 7.33
C LYS A 119 11.61 1.05 7.86
N ILE A 120 10.42 1.30 8.38
CA ILE A 120 10.02 2.57 8.97
C ILE A 120 9.43 2.26 10.35
N SER A 121 10.05 2.78 11.39
CA SER A 121 9.61 2.60 12.78
C SER A 121 9.19 3.96 13.31
N THR A 122 7.93 4.07 13.74
CA THR A 122 7.37 5.30 14.32
C THR A 122 6.72 5.01 15.66
N SER A 123 6.57 6.03 16.50
CA SER A 123 5.86 5.90 17.78
C SER A 123 4.36 5.61 17.62
N THR A 124 3.75 5.95 16.48
CA THR A 124 2.30 5.86 16.25
C THR A 124 1.87 4.64 15.43
N SER A 125 2.80 3.94 14.77
CA SER A 125 2.48 2.81 13.90
C SER A 125 2.19 1.50 14.63
N GLY A 126 2.40 1.39 15.95
CA GLY A 126 2.11 0.13 16.68
C GLY A 126 2.86 -1.11 16.15
N GLY A 127 3.97 -0.90 15.43
CA GLY A 127 4.76 -1.93 14.76
C GLY A 127 5.63 -1.38 13.64
N ASP A 128 6.56 -2.20 13.14
CA ASP A 128 7.42 -1.84 12.01
C ASP A 128 6.62 -1.81 10.71
N LEU A 129 6.69 -0.68 10.03
CA LEU A 129 6.20 -0.52 8.67
C LEU A 129 7.31 -0.95 7.69
N SER A 130 6.92 -1.57 6.59
CA SER A 130 7.82 -2.10 5.58
C SER A 130 7.28 -1.83 4.19
N CYS A 131 8.16 -1.43 3.28
CA CYS A 131 7.87 -1.33 1.86
C CYS A 131 8.99 -2.04 1.06
N PRO A 132 8.65 -2.86 0.04
CA PRO A 132 9.67 -3.45 -0.83
C PRO A 132 10.58 -2.38 -1.45
N TRP A 133 11.89 -2.61 -1.41
CA TRP A 133 12.88 -1.62 -1.85
C TRP A 133 12.72 -1.27 -3.33
N SER A 134 12.38 -2.25 -4.18
CA SER A 134 12.09 -2.02 -5.59
C SER A 134 10.89 -1.10 -5.80
N SER A 135 9.80 -1.31 -5.06
CA SER A 135 8.60 -0.46 -5.13
C SER A 135 8.89 0.95 -4.63
N PHE A 136 9.64 1.07 -3.53
CA PHE A 136 10.14 2.34 -3.03
C PHE A 136 10.98 3.10 -4.07
N LEU A 137 11.97 2.44 -4.68
CA LEU A 137 12.78 3.04 -5.73
C LEU A 137 11.93 3.44 -6.95
N SER A 138 10.90 2.69 -7.31
CA SER A 138 9.99 3.08 -8.38
C SER A 138 9.25 4.38 -8.07
N VAL A 139 8.87 4.62 -6.81
CA VAL A 139 8.26 5.88 -6.38
C VAL A 139 9.28 7.02 -6.40
N VAL A 140 10.46 6.82 -5.83
CA VAL A 140 11.47 7.88 -5.77
C VAL A 140 11.97 8.29 -7.16
N ASN A 141 12.08 7.34 -8.08
CA ASN A 141 12.46 7.63 -9.47
C ASN A 141 11.28 8.13 -10.34
N GLY A 142 10.10 8.39 -9.76
CA GLY A 142 8.92 8.86 -10.48
C GLY A 142 8.30 7.85 -11.44
N ARG A 143 8.71 6.57 -11.39
CA ARG A 143 8.16 5.50 -12.23
C ARG A 143 6.80 5.01 -11.73
N ALA A 144 6.49 5.22 -10.45
CA ALA A 144 5.22 4.90 -9.83
C ALA A 144 4.71 6.09 -9.01
N LYS A 145 3.40 6.34 -9.04
CA LYS A 145 2.76 7.41 -8.23
C LYS A 145 2.74 7.10 -6.73
N GLY A 146 2.84 5.82 -6.37
CA GLY A 146 2.92 5.38 -4.98
C GLY A 146 3.21 3.89 -4.87
N ALA A 147 3.57 3.46 -3.66
CA ALA A 147 3.83 2.06 -3.35
C ALA A 147 3.18 1.67 -2.01
N PRO A 148 2.72 0.41 -1.86
CA PRO A 148 2.05 -0.03 -0.65
C PRO A 148 3.02 -0.14 0.53
N ILE A 149 2.51 0.19 1.71
CA ILE A 149 3.15 -0.06 3.00
C ILE A 149 2.43 -1.20 3.70
N SER A 150 3.20 -2.13 4.24
CA SER A 150 2.70 -3.21 5.07
C SER A 150 3.24 -3.09 6.48
N ARG A 151 2.44 -3.48 7.46
CA ARG A 151 2.83 -3.63 8.86
C ARG A 151 2.93 -5.12 9.18
N LEU A 152 3.91 -5.48 10.00
CA LEU A 152 3.95 -6.81 10.58
C LEU A 152 2.98 -6.84 11.75
N ASN A 153 1.92 -7.65 11.68
CA ASN A 153 1.09 -7.90 12.84
C ASN A 153 1.86 -8.86 13.76
N ALA A 154 2.16 -8.40 14.98
CA ALA A 154 2.73 -9.26 16.01
C ALA A 154 1.67 -10.16 16.69
N GLY A 155 0.41 -10.09 16.25
CA GLY A 155 -0.73 -10.81 16.82
C GLY A 155 -1.09 -12.08 16.05
N GLU A 156 -1.10 -13.19 16.79
CA GLU A 156 -1.44 -14.56 16.41
C GLU A 156 -0.65 -15.13 15.23
N HIS A 157 0.45 -15.81 15.58
CA HIS A 157 0.82 -17.01 14.83
C HIS A 157 -0.47 -17.82 14.59
N PRO A 158 -0.80 -18.20 13.34
CA PRO A 158 -1.78 -19.27 13.19
C PRO A 158 -1.23 -20.44 13.99
N ALA A 159 -1.95 -20.85 15.03
CA ALA A 159 -1.63 -22.07 15.75
C ALA A 159 -1.37 -23.15 14.68
N PRO A 160 -0.32 -23.99 14.81
CA PRO A 160 -0.07 -25.03 13.82
C PRO A 160 -1.38 -25.78 13.64
N GLY A 161 -1.94 -25.68 12.43
CA GLY A 161 -3.28 -26.16 12.15
C GLY A 161 -3.38 -27.58 12.69
N GLN A 162 -4.32 -27.82 13.60
CA GLN A 162 -4.62 -29.16 14.05
C GLN A 162 -4.86 -29.98 12.79
N ARG A 163 -3.86 -30.81 12.46
CA ARG A 163 -3.93 -31.77 11.39
C ARG A 163 -5.17 -32.58 11.70
N ALA A 164 -6.23 -32.40 10.91
CA ALA A 164 -7.45 -33.18 11.06
C ALA A 164 -7.01 -34.63 11.16
N GLN A 165 -7.26 -35.24 12.33
CA GLN A 165 -7.03 -36.66 12.53
C GLN A 165 -7.98 -37.34 11.56
N ALA A 166 -7.49 -37.64 10.37
CA ALA A 166 -8.11 -38.61 9.50
C ALA A 166 -8.02 -39.93 10.26
N THR A 167 -9.14 -40.35 10.81
CA THR A 167 -9.38 -41.67 11.39
C THR A 167 -9.14 -42.69 10.28
N GLN A 168 -7.87 -43.06 10.05
CA GLN A 168 -7.58 -44.27 9.30
C GLN A 168 -7.99 -45.43 10.19
N ALA A 169 -9.20 -45.94 9.93
CA ALA A 169 -9.60 -47.25 10.37
C ALA A 169 -8.52 -48.25 9.93
N VAL A 170 -7.76 -48.74 10.89
CA VAL A 170 -6.82 -49.85 10.70
C VAL A 170 -7.66 -51.07 10.33
N ARG A 171 -7.80 -51.31 9.03
CA ARG A 171 -8.49 -52.45 8.46
C ARG A 171 -7.62 -53.67 8.73
N GLY A 172 -8.01 -54.46 9.74
CA GLY A 172 -7.34 -55.71 10.11
C GLY A 172 -7.28 -56.67 8.93
N GLY A 173 -6.05 -57.04 8.55
CA GLY A 173 -5.76 -58.09 7.59
C GLY A 173 -4.75 -59.05 8.22
N LEU A 174 -5.24 -59.95 9.08
CA LEU A 174 -4.52 -61.18 9.43
C LEU A 174 -5.05 -62.26 8.49
N ALA A 175 -4.50 -62.30 7.28
CA ALA A 175 -4.60 -63.48 6.42
C ALA A 175 -3.56 -64.50 6.93
N GLY A 176 -4.04 -65.61 7.47
CA GLY A 176 -3.22 -66.75 7.83
C GLY A 176 -2.74 -67.53 6.60
N GLY A 177 -1.72 -68.36 6.80
CA GLY A 177 -1.38 -69.45 5.89
C GLY A 177 0.09 -69.84 5.93
N PHE A 178 0.43 -70.77 6.82
CA PHE A 178 1.18 -71.96 6.42
C PHE A 178 0.20 -72.92 5.75
#